data_AF-R1EPJ4-F1
#
_entry.id   AF-R1EPJ4-F1
#
_cell.length_a   1.000
_cell.length_b   1.000
_cell.length_c   1.000
_cell.angle_alpha   90.00
_cell.angle_beta   90.00
_cell.angle_gamma   90.00
#
_symmetry.space_group_name_H-M   'P 1'
#
loop_
_entity.id
_entity.type
_entity.pdbx_description
1 polymer ?
#
loop_
_entity_poly.entity_id
_entity_poly.type
_entity_poly.pdbx_seq_one_letter_code
_entity_poly.pdbx_strand_id
1 'polypeptide(L)'
;MPVAFAAQEHATIAQTSAHNALFVKVSEALGLEFVGNAAFDEFYEMQVQERHGTRRKKTAGQTLLKERLLREATVLDADILKVSSFVNHMVDVEMMEACGEELAERLEKQQPTKVLTVEATGLLPAMFVAKALSLPCVFARKQRQISISDSYQTSYKSTVASTPQDLYVSTEYLNPSDRVLIIDDFLAGGRTADALVRLCKMANANVVGGGFLIEKAADAGRAFLSGYQIPLESIALVEVKDGTIHVIEQDSREAPAQLQSEVAAVARNFDDSPPDDDDDGLVRLSV
;
A
#
# COMPACT_ATOMS: atom_id res chain seq x y z
N MET A 1 19.16 16.09 -39.73
CA MET A 1 20.09 15.16 -39.05
C MET A 1 19.24 14.29 -38.14
N PRO A 2 19.20 12.96 -38.31
CA PRO A 2 18.45 12.12 -37.40
C PRO A 2 19.11 12.18 -36.02
N VAL A 3 18.36 12.61 -35.00
CA VAL A 3 18.82 12.53 -33.60
C VAL A 3 18.33 11.20 -33.07
N ALA A 4 19.22 10.21 -32.99
CA ALA A 4 18.91 8.93 -32.39
C ALA A 4 19.00 9.03 -30.86
N PHE A 5 17.87 8.97 -30.16
CA PHE A 5 17.85 8.66 -28.74
C PHE A 5 17.79 7.15 -28.58
N ALA A 6 18.94 6.50 -28.68
CA ALA A 6 19.10 5.08 -28.37
C ALA A 6 20.09 4.93 -27.23
N ALA A 7 19.63 5.21 -26.02
CA ALA A 7 20.21 4.68 -24.81
C ALA A 7 19.06 4.29 -23.88
N GLN A 8 19.17 3.08 -23.31
CA GLN A 8 18.19 2.41 -22.44
C GLN A 8 17.73 3.27 -21.25
N GLU A 9 18.47 4.34 -20.93
CA GLU A 9 18.25 5.23 -19.78
C GLU A 9 17.27 6.40 -20.05
N HIS A 10 16.78 6.59 -21.28
CA HIS A 10 15.89 7.73 -21.61
C HIS A 10 14.55 7.37 -22.28
N ALA A 11 14.14 6.10 -22.24
CA ALA A 11 12.90 5.60 -22.86
C ALA A 11 11.62 6.32 -22.36
N THR A 12 11.62 6.84 -21.14
CA THR A 12 10.47 7.49 -20.51
C THR A 12 10.17 8.88 -21.10
N ILE A 13 11.17 9.58 -21.66
CA ILE A 13 11.00 10.91 -22.26
C ILE A 13 10.31 10.76 -23.63
N ALA A 14 10.70 9.78 -24.44
CA ALA A 14 10.10 9.55 -25.75
C ALA A 14 8.60 9.15 -25.66
N GLN A 15 8.23 8.33 -24.68
CA GLN A 15 6.83 7.90 -24.46
C GLN A 15 5.92 9.03 -23.95
N THR A 16 6.41 9.92 -23.09
CA THR A 16 5.59 11.04 -22.56
C THR A 16 5.41 12.15 -23.61
N SER A 17 6.41 12.33 -24.48
CA SER A 17 6.44 13.36 -25.52
C SER A 17 5.58 13.03 -26.75
N ALA A 18 5.43 11.75 -27.10
CA ALA A 18 4.63 11.33 -28.26
C ALA A 18 3.12 11.62 -28.11
N HIS A 19 2.62 11.73 -26.88
CA HIS A 19 1.20 12.00 -26.58
C HIS A 19 0.91 13.48 -26.27
N ASN A 20 1.91 14.37 -26.34
CA ASN A 20 1.75 15.81 -26.08
C ASN A 20 1.65 16.59 -27.40
N ALA A 21 0.46 17.13 -27.70
CA ALA A 21 0.17 17.83 -28.95
C ALA A 21 1.07 19.07 -29.20
N LEU A 22 1.59 19.71 -28.15
CA LEU A 22 2.53 20.82 -28.29
C LEU A 22 3.91 20.34 -28.76
N PHE A 23 4.32 19.16 -28.29
CA PHE A 23 5.61 18.56 -28.62
C PHE A 23 5.64 18.11 -30.09
N VAL A 24 4.57 17.47 -30.57
CA VAL A 24 4.43 17.05 -31.98
C VAL A 24 4.57 18.25 -32.94
N LYS A 25 3.87 19.36 -32.65
CA LYS A 25 3.95 20.57 -33.48
C LYS A 25 5.35 21.19 -33.53
N VAL A 26 6.08 21.15 -32.40
CA VAL A 26 7.47 21.64 -32.35
C VAL A 26 8.41 20.71 -33.11
N SER A 27 8.22 19.39 -33.02
CA SER A 27 9.01 18.40 -33.75
C SER A 27 8.85 18.49 -35.27
N GLU A 28 7.62 18.72 -35.76
CA GLU A 28 7.33 18.96 -37.17
C GLU A 28 7.95 20.25 -37.70
N ALA A 29 7.86 21.35 -36.92
CA ALA A 29 8.45 22.64 -37.29
C ALA A 29 9.98 22.60 -37.37
N LEU A 30 10.62 21.64 -36.68
CA LEU A 30 12.06 21.44 -36.65
C LEU A 30 12.55 20.31 -37.58
N GLY A 31 11.64 19.61 -38.28
CA GLY A 31 11.99 18.56 -39.25
C GLY A 31 12.61 17.31 -38.64
N LEU A 32 12.14 16.88 -37.46
CA LEU A 32 12.63 15.70 -36.75
C LEU A 32 11.73 14.49 -37.01
N GLU A 33 12.28 13.37 -37.51
CA GLU A 33 11.57 12.09 -37.68
C GLU A 33 11.99 11.07 -36.59
N PHE A 34 11.01 10.40 -35.99
CA PHE A 34 11.21 9.32 -35.01
C PHE A 34 10.98 7.96 -35.65
N VAL A 35 11.88 7.01 -35.38
CA VAL A 35 11.77 5.62 -35.87
C VAL A 35 11.53 4.71 -34.66
N GLY A 36 10.26 4.31 -34.45
CA GLY A 36 9.88 3.32 -33.45
C GLY A 36 10.15 1.90 -33.95
N ASN A 37 10.65 1.03 -33.08
CA ASN A 37 10.86 -0.38 -33.41
C ASN A 37 9.50 -1.10 -33.44
N ALA A 38 9.02 -1.45 -34.64
CA ALA A 38 7.75 -2.17 -34.86
C ALA A 38 7.63 -3.49 -34.06
N ALA A 39 8.76 -4.11 -33.71
CA ALA A 39 8.81 -5.30 -32.87
C ALA A 39 8.36 -5.06 -31.41
N PHE A 40 8.37 -3.82 -30.93
CA PHE A 40 7.94 -3.46 -29.58
C PHE A 40 6.42 -3.23 -29.49
N ASP A 41 5.83 -2.65 -30.53
CA ASP A 41 4.37 -2.44 -30.62
C ASP A 41 3.63 -3.79 -30.76
N GLU A 42 4.15 -4.71 -31.59
CA GLU A 42 3.60 -6.07 -31.71
C GLU A 42 3.74 -6.87 -30.39
N PHE A 43 4.84 -6.70 -29.66
CA PHE A 43 5.04 -7.37 -28.37
C PHE A 43 4.04 -6.86 -27.31
N TYR A 44 3.72 -5.56 -27.32
CA TYR A 44 2.77 -4.97 -26.38
C TYR A 44 1.32 -5.31 -26.74
N GLU A 45 0.93 -5.26 -28.03
CA GLU A 45 -0.43 -5.66 -28.44
C GLU A 45 -0.70 -7.15 -28.21
N MET A 46 0.29 -8.02 -28.43
CA MET A 46 0.20 -9.45 -28.13
C MET A 46 0.00 -9.71 -26.63
N GLN A 47 0.71 -8.98 -25.76
CA GLN A 47 0.55 -9.04 -24.29
C GLN A 47 -0.81 -8.52 -23.82
N VAL A 48 -1.40 -7.54 -24.51
CA VAL A 48 -2.72 -7.00 -24.17
C VAL A 48 -3.85 -7.94 -24.63
N GLN A 49 -3.70 -8.63 -25.77
CA GLN A 49 -4.72 -9.57 -26.24
C GLN A 49 -4.72 -10.91 -25.47
N GLU A 50 -3.57 -11.41 -25.02
CA GLU A 50 -3.50 -12.62 -24.18
C GLU A 50 -4.14 -12.43 -22.78
N ARG A 51 -4.20 -11.19 -22.28
CA ARG A 51 -4.78 -10.83 -20.97
C ARG A 51 -6.31 -10.98 -20.88
N HIS A 52 -7.02 -11.03 -22.01
CA HIS A 52 -8.49 -11.09 -22.02
C HIS A 52 -9.08 -12.52 -22.12
N GLY A 53 -8.25 -13.56 -22.25
CA GLY A 53 -8.73 -14.92 -22.55
C GLY A 53 -8.66 -15.95 -21.41
N THR A 54 -7.92 -15.70 -20.33
CA THR A 54 -7.65 -16.74 -19.32
C THR A 54 -8.10 -16.28 -17.95
N ARG A 55 -9.08 -17.00 -17.38
CA ARG A 55 -9.56 -16.86 -16.01
C ARG A 55 -8.36 -16.99 -15.05
N ARG A 56 -7.79 -15.87 -14.60
CA ARG A 56 -6.65 -15.84 -13.64
C ARG A 56 -7.03 -16.70 -12.43
N LYS A 57 -6.16 -17.65 -12.06
CA LYS A 57 -6.36 -18.48 -10.86
C LYS A 57 -6.44 -17.56 -9.64
N LYS A 58 -7.41 -17.85 -8.76
CA LYS A 58 -7.79 -17.14 -7.52
C LYS A 58 -6.68 -16.85 -6.48
N THR A 59 -5.42 -17.19 -6.78
CA THR A 59 -4.26 -17.19 -5.84
C THR A 59 -2.94 -16.83 -6.54
N ALA A 60 -3.00 -16.16 -7.69
CA ALA A 60 -1.80 -15.84 -8.48
C ALA A 60 -0.83 -14.92 -7.72
N GLY A 61 -1.35 -13.90 -7.03
CA GLY A 61 -0.54 -12.96 -6.24
C GLY A 61 0.17 -13.65 -5.09
N GLN A 62 -0.55 -14.45 -4.31
CA GLN A 62 0.02 -15.23 -3.21
C GLN A 62 1.13 -16.18 -3.68
N THR A 63 0.94 -16.83 -4.83
CA THR A 63 1.93 -17.76 -5.38
C THR A 63 3.21 -17.02 -5.78
N LEU A 64 3.08 -15.91 -6.52
CA LEU A 64 4.21 -15.09 -6.97
C LEU A 64 4.96 -14.48 -5.79
N LEU A 65 4.24 -13.90 -4.82
CA LEU A 65 4.85 -13.32 -3.62
C LEU A 65 5.59 -14.38 -2.79
N LYS A 66 5.00 -15.57 -2.61
CA LYS A 66 5.65 -16.70 -1.91
C LYS A 66 6.95 -17.11 -2.61
N GLU A 67 6.95 -17.20 -3.94
CA GLU A 67 8.16 -17.53 -4.71
C GLU A 67 9.27 -16.47 -4.52
N ARG A 68 8.93 -15.18 -4.60
CA ARG A 68 9.88 -14.08 -4.37
C ARG A 68 10.43 -14.10 -2.94
N LEU A 69 9.56 -14.29 -1.94
CA LEU A 69 9.95 -14.39 -0.54
C LEU A 69 10.96 -15.53 -0.31
N LEU A 70 10.69 -16.73 -0.82
CA LEU A 70 11.56 -17.89 -0.59
C LEU A 70 12.91 -17.80 -1.32
N ARG A 71 12.97 -17.08 -2.45
CA ARG A 71 14.19 -16.98 -3.26
C ARG A 71 15.08 -15.81 -2.88
N GLU A 72 14.50 -14.69 -2.49
CA GLU A 72 15.21 -13.41 -2.45
C GLU A 72 15.07 -12.65 -1.14
N ALA A 73 14.08 -12.97 -0.30
CA ALA A 73 13.97 -12.31 0.98
C ALA A 73 15.09 -12.77 1.92
N THR A 74 15.60 -11.83 2.69
CA THR A 74 16.67 -12.07 3.68
C THR A 74 16.25 -11.49 5.03
N VAL A 75 16.85 -11.99 6.10
CA VAL A 75 16.60 -11.50 7.46
C VAL A 75 17.80 -10.66 7.88
N LEU A 76 17.54 -9.43 8.30
CA LEU A 76 18.53 -8.55 8.94
C LEU A 76 18.44 -8.69 10.47
N ASP A 77 19.29 -7.95 11.19
CA ASP A 77 19.23 -7.87 12.65
C ASP A 77 17.82 -7.49 13.14
N ALA A 78 17.48 -7.95 14.36
CA ALA A 78 16.18 -7.75 14.99
C ALA A 78 14.98 -8.28 14.17
N ASP A 79 15.19 -9.39 13.45
CA ASP A 79 14.17 -10.09 12.66
C ASP A 79 13.49 -9.20 11.60
N ILE A 80 14.24 -8.23 11.07
CA ILE A 80 13.75 -7.33 10.02
C ILE A 80 13.81 -8.06 8.68
N LEU A 81 12.64 -8.25 8.07
CA LEU A 81 12.50 -8.86 6.75
C LEU A 81 12.94 -7.87 5.65
N LYS A 82 14.01 -8.20 4.93
CA LYS A 82 14.48 -7.44 3.77
C LYS A 82 13.94 -8.03 2.48
N VAL A 83 13.07 -7.25 1.83
CA VAL A 83 12.41 -7.56 0.54
C VAL A 83 12.70 -6.48 -0.52
N SER A 84 13.84 -5.81 -0.40
CA SER A 84 14.20 -4.65 -1.25
C SER A 84 14.29 -4.97 -2.74
N SER A 85 14.49 -6.22 -3.13
CA SER A 85 14.57 -6.62 -4.55
C SER A 85 13.20 -6.73 -5.23
N PHE A 86 12.07 -6.68 -4.51
CA PHE A 86 10.75 -6.83 -5.14
C PHE A 86 9.59 -6.03 -4.52
N VAL A 87 9.76 -5.42 -3.33
CA VAL A 87 8.73 -4.56 -2.71
C VAL A 87 9.25 -3.15 -2.45
N ASN A 88 10.23 -2.97 -1.56
CA ASN A 88 10.45 -1.68 -0.89
C ASN A 88 11.57 -0.80 -1.50
N HIS A 89 12.20 -1.24 -2.58
CA HIS A 89 13.20 -0.43 -3.31
C HIS A 89 13.14 -0.69 -4.82
N MET A 90 13.40 -1.93 -5.23
CA MET A 90 12.97 -2.45 -6.52
C MET A 90 11.58 -3.06 -6.36
N VAL A 91 10.71 -2.82 -7.34
CA VAL A 91 9.33 -3.30 -7.34
C VAL A 91 9.17 -4.30 -8.46
N ASP A 92 8.76 -5.53 -8.13
CA ASP A 92 8.25 -6.46 -9.13
C ASP A 92 6.80 -6.09 -9.44
N VAL A 93 6.62 -5.36 -10.55
CA VAL A 93 5.33 -4.76 -10.92
C VAL A 93 4.27 -5.81 -11.23
N GLU A 94 4.65 -6.93 -11.86
CA GLU A 94 3.70 -8.00 -12.21
C GLU A 94 3.21 -8.75 -10.97
N MET A 95 4.14 -9.08 -10.06
CA MET A 95 3.79 -9.67 -8.77
C MET A 95 2.93 -8.70 -7.93
N MET A 96 3.27 -7.41 -7.94
CA MET A 96 2.53 -6.39 -7.21
C MET A 96 1.10 -6.22 -7.75
N GLU A 97 0.93 -6.19 -9.07
CA GLU A 97 -0.39 -6.12 -9.72
C GLU A 97 -1.24 -7.34 -9.35
N ALA A 98 -0.66 -8.55 -9.44
CA ALA A 98 -1.36 -9.77 -9.06
C ALA A 98 -1.76 -9.80 -7.57
N CYS A 99 -0.90 -9.29 -6.69
CA CYS A 99 -1.22 -9.17 -5.26
C CYS A 99 -2.34 -8.15 -5.01
N GLY A 100 -2.32 -7.01 -5.70
CA GLY A 100 -3.35 -5.98 -5.59
C GLY A 100 -4.72 -6.45 -6.08
N GLU A 101 -4.77 -7.15 -7.22
CA GLU A 101 -6.00 -7.79 -7.72
C GLU A 101 -6.55 -8.82 -6.73
N GLU A 102 -5.69 -9.64 -6.13
CA GLU A 102 -6.10 -10.65 -5.15
C GLU A 102 -6.61 -10.02 -3.85
N LEU A 103 -5.96 -8.96 -3.35
CA LEU A 103 -6.46 -8.18 -2.21
C LEU A 103 -7.82 -7.55 -2.51
N ALA A 104 -7.98 -6.97 -3.71
CA ALA A 104 -9.23 -6.41 -4.17
C ALA A 104 -10.35 -7.46 -4.17
N GLU A 105 -10.13 -8.64 -4.74
CA GLU A 105 -11.11 -9.74 -4.75
C GLU A 105 -11.53 -10.14 -3.33
N ARG A 106 -10.57 -10.27 -2.40
CA ARG A 106 -10.85 -10.67 -1.01
C ARG A 106 -11.66 -9.61 -0.23
N LEU A 107 -11.49 -8.34 -0.57
CA LEU A 107 -12.07 -7.20 0.14
C LEU A 107 -13.27 -6.56 -0.59
N GLU A 108 -13.56 -6.94 -1.83
CA GLU A 108 -14.64 -6.36 -2.66
C GLU A 108 -16.01 -6.46 -1.98
N LYS A 109 -16.28 -7.59 -1.29
CA LYS A 109 -17.54 -7.80 -0.55
C LYS A 109 -17.78 -6.76 0.56
N GLN A 110 -16.73 -6.04 0.96
CA GLN A 110 -16.85 -4.92 1.89
C GLN A 110 -17.36 -3.65 1.23
N GLN A 111 -17.62 -3.61 -0.09
CA GLN A 111 -18.18 -2.51 -0.88
C GLN A 111 -17.48 -1.14 -0.74
N PRO A 112 -16.14 -1.08 -0.64
CA PRO A 112 -15.45 0.17 -0.34
C PRO A 112 -15.67 1.25 -1.40
N THR A 113 -15.52 2.51 -0.99
CA THR A 113 -15.59 3.69 -1.87
C THR A 113 -14.23 4.38 -2.02
N LYS A 114 -13.24 4.02 -1.19
CA LYS A 114 -11.93 4.66 -1.15
C LYS A 114 -10.86 3.72 -0.59
N VAL A 115 -9.66 3.80 -1.15
CA VAL A 115 -8.46 3.18 -0.58
C VAL A 115 -7.65 4.25 0.15
N LEU A 116 -7.21 3.95 1.36
CA LEU A 116 -6.29 4.78 2.16
C LEU A 116 -5.02 3.97 2.48
N THR A 117 -3.88 4.60 2.31
CA THR A 117 -2.55 4.03 2.64
C THR A 117 -1.66 5.11 3.27
N VAL A 118 -0.41 4.77 3.59
CA VAL A 118 0.66 5.70 3.93
C VAL A 118 1.75 5.71 2.84
N GLU A 119 2.44 6.84 2.67
CA GLU A 119 3.63 6.90 1.83
C GLU A 119 4.87 6.22 2.47
N ALA A 120 5.81 5.69 1.70
CA ALA A 120 5.82 5.57 0.24
C ALA A 120 5.45 4.15 -0.21
N THR A 121 5.96 3.12 0.46
CA THR A 121 5.85 1.73 -0.01
C THR A 121 4.43 1.18 0.03
N GLY A 122 3.60 1.61 0.99
CA GLY A 122 2.18 1.25 1.02
C GLY A 122 1.40 1.70 -0.23
N LEU A 123 1.86 2.73 -0.95
CA LEU A 123 1.25 3.13 -2.23
C LEU A 123 1.32 2.03 -3.28
N LEU A 124 2.35 1.18 -3.26
CA LEU A 124 2.56 0.16 -4.28
C LEU A 124 1.38 -0.83 -4.35
N PRO A 125 1.00 -1.54 -3.26
CA PRO A 125 -0.20 -2.38 -3.28
C PRO A 125 -1.48 -1.56 -3.38
N ALA A 126 -1.56 -0.40 -2.71
CA ALA A 126 -2.78 0.42 -2.66
C ALA A 126 -3.24 0.87 -4.05
N MET A 127 -2.31 1.26 -4.93
CA MET A 127 -2.62 1.67 -6.30
C MET A 127 -3.23 0.55 -7.13
N PHE A 128 -2.72 -0.69 -6.99
CA PHE A 128 -3.27 -1.83 -7.72
C PHE A 128 -4.62 -2.29 -7.16
N VAL A 129 -4.82 -2.25 -5.84
CA VAL A 129 -6.13 -2.49 -5.22
C VAL A 129 -7.15 -1.45 -5.71
N ALA A 130 -6.77 -0.16 -5.68
CA ALA A 130 -7.63 0.93 -6.13
C ALA A 130 -7.98 0.81 -7.62
N LYS A 131 -7.00 0.47 -8.48
CA LYS A 131 -7.21 0.19 -9.90
C LYS A 131 -8.19 -0.97 -10.11
N ALA A 132 -7.99 -2.09 -9.42
CA ALA A 132 -8.84 -3.27 -9.56
C ALA A 132 -10.29 -3.01 -9.12
N LEU A 133 -10.49 -2.22 -8.07
CA LEU A 133 -11.83 -1.83 -7.58
C LEU A 133 -12.42 -0.59 -8.26
N SER A 134 -11.68 0.06 -9.17
CA SER A 134 -12.05 1.35 -9.77
C SER A 134 -12.37 2.45 -8.75
N LEU A 135 -11.54 2.54 -7.69
CA LEU A 135 -11.71 3.49 -6.59
C LEU A 135 -10.61 4.55 -6.55
N PRO A 136 -10.87 5.74 -5.97
CA PRO A 136 -9.80 6.68 -5.65
C PRO A 136 -8.87 6.12 -4.57
N CYS A 137 -7.58 6.41 -4.71
CA CYS A 137 -6.54 6.10 -3.72
C CYS A 137 -6.06 7.40 -3.06
N VAL A 138 -6.14 7.46 -1.74
CA VAL A 138 -5.61 8.55 -0.91
C VAL A 138 -4.45 8.00 -0.10
N PHE A 139 -3.42 8.80 0.11
CA PHE A 139 -2.28 8.40 0.93
C PHE A 139 -1.97 9.46 1.99
N ALA A 140 -1.74 9.00 3.21
CA ALA A 140 -1.26 9.80 4.30
C ALA A 140 0.23 10.12 4.08
N ARG A 141 0.58 11.37 4.36
CA ARG A 141 1.95 11.87 4.24
C ARG A 141 2.64 11.88 5.59
N LYS A 142 3.94 11.63 5.62
CA LYS A 142 4.77 11.68 6.83
C LYS A 142 5.24 13.10 7.18
N GLN A 143 5.12 14.02 6.24
CA GLN A 143 5.44 15.43 6.40
C GLN A 143 4.28 16.29 5.93
N ARG A 144 4.00 17.37 6.67
CA ARG A 144 3.01 18.37 6.27
C ARG A 144 3.48 19.07 5.01
N GLN A 145 2.62 19.15 4.01
CA GLN A 145 2.87 19.98 2.82
C GLN A 145 2.24 21.35 2.97
N ILE A 146 2.96 22.37 2.50
CA ILE A 146 2.48 23.76 2.45
C ILE A 146 1.23 23.90 1.56
N SER A 147 1.10 23.05 0.54
CA SER A 147 -0.03 23.07 -0.40
C SER A 147 -1.33 22.47 0.16
N ILE A 148 -1.31 21.87 1.37
CA ILE A 148 -2.51 21.34 2.03
C ILE A 148 -3.01 22.43 2.99
N SER A 149 -4.19 23.00 2.70
CA SER A 149 -4.85 24.00 3.53
C SER A 149 -5.13 23.45 4.93
N ASP A 150 -5.99 22.43 5.00
CA ASP A 150 -6.42 21.77 6.23
C ASP A 150 -6.19 20.26 6.16
N SER A 151 -5.66 19.68 7.24
CA SER A 151 -5.35 18.25 7.32
C SER A 151 -5.79 17.64 8.63
N TYR A 152 -6.34 16.42 8.56
CA TYR A 152 -6.34 15.50 9.71
C TYR A 152 -4.88 15.11 10.00
N GLN A 153 -4.51 15.16 11.28
CA GLN A 153 -3.17 14.83 11.74
C GLN A 153 -3.22 13.81 12.86
N THR A 154 -2.28 12.88 12.83
CA THR A 154 -2.06 11.98 13.96
C THR A 154 -0.59 11.58 14.08
N SER A 155 -0.15 11.22 15.28
CA SER A 155 1.20 10.72 15.53
C SER A 155 1.16 9.27 16.00
N TYR A 156 2.17 8.48 15.66
CA TYR A 156 2.34 7.11 16.14
C TYR A 156 3.81 6.77 16.35
N LYS A 157 4.07 5.85 17.29
CA LYS A 157 5.42 5.31 17.50
C LYS A 157 5.59 4.06 16.65
N SER A 158 6.39 4.16 15.58
CA SER A 158 6.78 3.01 14.78
C SER A 158 7.73 2.11 15.58
N THR A 159 7.67 0.81 15.35
CA THR A 159 8.61 -0.16 15.94
C THR A 159 10.04 0.06 15.44
N VAL A 160 10.20 0.58 14.22
CA VAL A 160 11.49 0.72 13.54
C VAL A 160 12.06 2.14 13.68
N ALA A 161 11.21 3.14 13.96
CA ALA A 161 11.66 4.52 14.10
C ALA A 161 11.97 4.86 15.57
N SER A 162 13.07 5.57 15.80
CA SER A 162 13.46 6.04 17.13
C SER A 162 12.55 7.18 17.65
N THR A 163 11.96 7.95 16.73
CA THR A 163 11.07 9.07 17.04
C THR A 163 9.64 8.77 16.59
N PRO A 164 8.63 9.38 17.26
CA PRO A 164 7.27 9.41 16.74
C PRO A 164 7.24 9.89 15.30
N GLN A 165 6.32 9.32 14.52
CA GLN A 165 6.05 9.68 13.14
C GLN A 165 4.67 10.31 13.07
N ASP A 166 4.57 11.41 12.34
CA ASP A 166 3.30 12.06 12.07
C ASP A 166 2.72 11.57 10.75
N LEU A 167 1.39 11.58 10.65
CA LEU A 167 0.64 11.35 9.43
C LEU A 167 -0.35 12.49 9.20
N TYR A 168 -0.41 12.94 7.95
CA TYR A 168 -1.27 14.01 7.49
C TYR A 168 -2.12 13.54 6.32
N VAL A 169 -3.43 13.80 6.36
CA VAL A 169 -4.36 13.60 5.23
C VAL A 169 -5.18 14.86 5.04
N SER A 170 -5.26 15.38 3.82
CA SER A 170 -6.10 16.54 3.52
C SER A 170 -7.57 16.24 3.85
N THR A 171 -8.24 17.20 4.50
CA THR A 171 -9.66 17.09 4.84
C THR A 171 -10.55 17.00 3.60
N GLU A 172 -10.09 17.48 2.45
CA GLU A 172 -10.81 17.43 1.16
C GLU A 172 -11.02 15.99 0.64
N TYR A 173 -10.14 15.06 1.03
CA TYR A 173 -10.10 13.71 0.42
C TYR A 173 -10.57 12.59 1.33
N LEU A 174 -11.00 12.90 2.56
CA LEU A 174 -11.50 11.92 3.52
C LEU A 174 -12.77 12.46 4.18
N ASN A 175 -13.92 11.89 3.80
CA ASN A 175 -15.24 12.42 4.11
C ASN A 175 -16.07 11.43 4.95
N PRO A 176 -17.09 11.90 5.70
CA PRO A 176 -17.92 11.03 6.54
C PRO A 176 -18.67 9.92 5.79
N SER A 177 -18.95 10.12 4.49
CA SER A 177 -19.63 9.11 3.66
C SER A 177 -18.70 8.01 3.15
N ASP A 178 -17.39 8.12 3.39
CA ASP A 178 -16.42 7.18 2.85
C ASP A 178 -16.43 5.84 3.57
N ARG A 179 -16.31 4.78 2.76
CA ARG A 179 -16.10 3.39 3.20
C ARG A 179 -14.69 2.99 2.78
N VAL A 180 -13.77 3.06 3.73
CA VAL A 180 -12.32 3.08 3.50
C VAL A 180 -11.73 1.68 3.67
N LEU A 181 -10.98 1.21 2.66
CA LEU A 181 -10.01 0.13 2.84
C LEU A 181 -8.65 0.70 3.21
N ILE A 182 -8.06 0.18 4.28
CA ILE A 182 -6.66 0.45 4.61
C ILE A 182 -5.78 -0.57 3.89
N ILE A 183 -4.87 -0.11 3.03
CA ILE A 183 -3.91 -0.98 2.35
C ILE A 183 -2.50 -0.58 2.76
N ASP A 184 -1.63 -1.56 3.06
CA ASP A 184 -0.21 -1.30 3.37
C ASP A 184 0.69 -2.47 2.91
N ASP A 185 2.00 -2.24 2.89
CA ASP A 185 2.97 -3.28 2.53
C ASP A 185 3.14 -4.34 3.64
N PHE A 186 3.21 -3.91 4.90
CA PHE A 186 3.46 -4.77 6.05
C PHE A 186 2.40 -4.65 7.15
N LEU A 187 1.95 -5.80 7.66
CA LEU A 187 1.32 -5.91 8.97
C LEU A 187 2.31 -6.50 9.98
N ALA A 188 2.99 -5.60 10.69
CA ALA A 188 3.89 -5.91 11.80
C ALA A 188 3.18 -5.67 13.14
N GLY A 189 3.55 -4.61 13.88
CA GLY A 189 2.89 -4.24 15.15
C GLY A 189 1.54 -3.52 15.00
N GLY A 190 1.03 -3.32 13.77
CA GLY A 190 -0.28 -2.70 13.50
C GLY A 190 -0.38 -1.18 13.75
N ARG A 191 0.68 -0.52 14.22
CA ARG A 191 0.67 0.91 14.58
C ARG A 191 0.37 1.87 13.43
N THR A 192 0.89 1.57 12.24
CA THR A 192 0.62 2.37 11.04
C THR A 192 -0.85 2.28 10.64
N ALA A 193 -1.39 1.07 10.57
CA ALA A 193 -2.80 0.84 10.26
C ALA A 193 -3.73 1.50 11.28
N ASP A 194 -3.42 1.41 12.58
CA ASP A 194 -4.15 2.14 13.64
C ASP A 194 -4.12 3.66 13.41
N ALA A 195 -2.98 4.23 13.06
CA ALA A 195 -2.89 5.65 12.77
C ALA A 195 -3.81 6.05 11.59
N LEU A 196 -3.88 5.21 10.54
CA LEU A 196 -4.82 5.40 9.44
C LEU A 196 -6.29 5.27 9.89
N VAL A 197 -6.61 4.32 10.77
CA VAL A 197 -7.96 4.20 11.37
C VAL A 197 -8.31 5.45 12.17
N ARG A 198 -7.38 6.00 12.95
CA ARG A 198 -7.60 7.22 13.74
C ARG A 198 -7.83 8.45 12.86
N LEU A 199 -7.14 8.56 11.72
CA LEU A 199 -7.43 9.60 10.72
C LEU A 199 -8.84 9.46 10.14
N CYS A 200 -9.26 8.23 9.80
CA CYS A 200 -10.64 7.97 9.38
C CYS A 200 -11.66 8.34 10.47
N LYS A 201 -11.38 8.03 11.74
CA LYS A 201 -12.23 8.41 12.88
C LYS A 201 -12.38 9.92 13.00
N MET A 202 -11.29 10.69 12.86
CA MET A 202 -11.34 12.17 12.84
C MET A 202 -12.21 12.71 11.70
N ALA A 203 -12.20 12.03 10.54
CA ALA A 203 -13.04 12.36 9.39
C ALA A 203 -14.48 11.85 9.47
N ASN A 204 -14.83 11.10 10.53
CA ASN A 204 -16.07 10.32 10.63
C ASN A 204 -16.28 9.33 9.46
N ALA A 205 -15.19 8.92 8.80
CA ALA A 205 -15.21 7.93 7.73
C ALA A 205 -15.26 6.51 8.32
N ASN A 206 -15.90 5.59 7.60
CA ASN A 206 -16.07 4.21 8.05
C ASN A 206 -14.94 3.33 7.48
N VAL A 207 -14.12 2.74 8.34
CA VAL A 207 -13.12 1.74 7.91
C VAL A 207 -13.81 0.39 7.76
N VAL A 208 -13.74 -0.20 6.56
CA VAL A 208 -14.49 -1.43 6.23
C VAL A 208 -13.61 -2.66 6.04
N GLY A 209 -12.29 -2.49 6.07
CA GLY A 209 -11.34 -3.59 5.99
C GLY A 209 -9.88 -3.14 5.90
N GLY A 210 -8.97 -4.09 6.07
CA GLY A 210 -7.54 -3.91 5.92
C GLY A 210 -6.93 -4.97 5.01
N GLY A 211 -6.01 -4.57 4.13
CA GLY A 211 -5.29 -5.44 3.21
C GLY A 211 -3.78 -5.22 3.29
N PHE A 212 -3.00 -6.30 3.39
CA PHE A 212 -1.54 -6.22 3.55
C PHE A 212 -0.83 -7.19 2.60
N LEU A 213 0.32 -6.79 2.04
CA LEU A 213 1.12 -7.75 1.25
C LEU A 213 1.70 -8.84 2.16
N ILE A 214 2.39 -8.43 3.23
CA ILE A 214 3.12 -9.34 4.11
C ILE A 214 2.70 -9.09 5.57
N GLU A 215 2.24 -10.13 6.25
CA GLU A 215 1.98 -10.10 7.68
C GLU A 215 3.05 -10.90 8.43
N LYS A 216 3.59 -10.34 9.51
CA LYS A 216 4.52 -11.04 10.41
C LYS A 216 3.73 -11.74 11.52
N ALA A 217 3.69 -13.07 11.50
CA ALA A 217 2.92 -13.89 12.44
C ALA A 217 3.34 -13.74 13.90
N ALA A 218 4.64 -13.49 14.14
CA ALA A 218 5.18 -13.28 15.48
C ALA A 218 4.83 -11.89 16.05
N ASP A 219 4.38 -10.95 15.21
CA ASP A 219 4.03 -9.61 15.64
C ASP A 219 2.53 -9.52 15.99
N ALA A 220 2.19 -8.70 16.98
CA ALA A 220 0.82 -8.61 17.49
C ALA A 220 -0.14 -7.77 16.60
N GLY A 221 0.22 -7.40 15.37
CA GLY A 221 -0.54 -6.42 14.57
C GLY A 221 -1.97 -6.83 14.25
N ARG A 222 -2.19 -8.07 13.80
CA ARG A 222 -3.54 -8.58 13.54
C ARG A 222 -4.38 -8.63 14.81
N ALA A 223 -3.81 -9.11 15.92
CA ALA A 223 -4.49 -9.15 17.21
C ALA A 223 -4.81 -7.73 17.70
N PHE A 224 -3.89 -6.79 17.55
CA PHE A 224 -4.07 -5.38 17.90
C PHE A 224 -5.21 -4.74 17.11
N LEU A 225 -5.28 -4.96 15.80
CA LEU A 225 -6.35 -4.42 14.94
C LEU A 225 -7.70 -5.13 15.11
N SER A 226 -7.75 -6.30 15.75
CA SER A 226 -9.00 -7.05 15.96
C SER A 226 -10.04 -6.28 16.77
N GLY A 227 -9.61 -5.34 17.61
CA GLY A 227 -10.49 -4.45 18.38
C GLY A 227 -11.38 -3.55 17.51
N TYR A 228 -11.00 -3.31 16.25
CA TYR A 228 -11.83 -2.56 15.30
C TYR A 228 -12.92 -3.40 14.64
N GLN A 229 -12.90 -4.73 14.82
CA GLN A 229 -13.89 -5.65 14.25
C GLN A 229 -14.04 -5.55 12.71
N ILE A 230 -12.96 -5.18 12.03
CA ILE A 230 -12.91 -5.11 10.56
C ILE A 230 -12.23 -6.37 9.98
N PRO A 231 -12.62 -6.82 8.78
CA PRO A 231 -11.92 -7.88 8.06
C PRO A 231 -10.48 -7.48 7.72
N LEU A 232 -9.53 -8.37 8.01
CA LEU A 232 -8.11 -8.16 7.71
C LEU A 232 -7.61 -9.30 6.80
N GLU A 233 -7.08 -8.94 5.64
CA GLU A 233 -6.57 -9.86 4.63
C GLU A 233 -5.07 -9.62 4.40
N SER A 234 -4.31 -10.70 4.27
CA SER A 234 -2.87 -10.63 3.98
C SER A 234 -2.51 -11.66 2.92
N ILE A 235 -1.71 -11.26 1.93
CA ILE A 235 -1.32 -12.15 0.83
C ILE A 235 -0.36 -13.23 1.35
N ALA A 236 0.68 -12.83 2.08
CA ALA A 236 1.62 -13.76 2.73
C ALA A 236 1.62 -13.58 4.25
N LEU A 237 1.55 -14.69 4.98
CA LEU A 237 1.83 -14.74 6.41
C LEU A 237 3.24 -15.33 6.59
N VAL A 238 4.13 -14.61 7.26
CA VAL A 238 5.53 -14.99 7.41
C VAL A 238 5.94 -15.06 8.87
N GLU A 239 6.83 -15.99 9.18
CA GLU A 239 7.48 -16.14 10.46
C GLU A 239 8.98 -16.23 10.25
N VAL A 240 9.76 -15.57 11.10
CA VAL A 240 11.23 -15.68 11.10
C VAL A 240 11.62 -16.58 12.27
N LYS A 241 12.34 -17.66 11.99
CA LYS A 241 12.87 -18.60 12.98
C LYS A 241 14.33 -18.88 12.67
N ASP A 242 15.21 -18.68 13.64
CA ASP A 242 16.65 -18.94 13.52
C ASP A 242 17.27 -18.28 12.26
N GLY A 243 16.87 -17.04 11.95
CA GLY A 243 17.32 -16.30 10.77
C GLY A 243 16.75 -16.79 9.43
N THR A 244 15.84 -17.76 9.46
CA THR A 244 15.18 -18.35 8.27
C THR A 244 13.74 -17.88 8.17
N ILE A 245 13.29 -17.60 6.94
CA ILE A 245 11.93 -17.14 6.65
C ILE A 245 11.04 -18.36 6.35
N HIS A 246 9.94 -18.47 7.09
CA HIS A 246 8.90 -19.46 6.89
C HIS A 246 7.63 -18.78 6.42
N VAL A 247 7.15 -19.14 5.23
CA VAL A 247 5.83 -18.69 4.75
C VAL A 247 4.79 -19.69 5.26
N ILE A 248 3.88 -19.24 6.11
CA ILE A 248 2.82 -20.06 6.70
C ILE A 248 1.70 -20.23 5.68
N GLU A 249 1.31 -21.48 5.41
CA GLU A 249 0.20 -21.77 4.51
C GLU A 249 -1.13 -21.38 5.18
N GLN A 250 -1.94 -20.59 4.47
CA GLN A 250 -3.23 -20.08 4.96
C GLN A 250 -4.39 -21.08 4.71
N ASP A 251 -4.09 -22.39 4.66
CA ASP A 251 -5.14 -23.41 4.59
C ASP A 251 -5.78 -23.55 5.97
N SER A 252 -7.09 -23.34 6.05
CA SER A 252 -7.95 -23.43 7.26
C SER A 252 -7.74 -22.37 8.36
N ARG A 253 -8.50 -21.27 8.25
CA ARG A 253 -8.65 -20.25 9.31
C ARG A 253 -9.53 -20.77 10.46
N GLU A 254 -8.93 -21.27 11.53
CA GLU A 254 -9.45 -21.14 12.89
C GLU A 254 -8.31 -20.70 13.82
N ALA A 255 -8.50 -19.58 14.53
CA ALA A 255 -7.51 -19.09 15.48
C ALA A 255 -7.46 -19.99 16.73
N PRO A 256 -6.27 -20.33 17.27
CA PRO A 256 -6.17 -21.10 18.50
C PRO A 256 -6.83 -20.34 19.66
N ALA A 257 -7.78 -21.00 20.35
CA ALA A 257 -8.59 -20.42 21.42
C ALA A 257 -7.79 -19.79 22.58
N GLN A 258 -6.51 -20.17 22.75
CA GLN A 258 -5.64 -19.71 23.83
C GLN A 258 -5.17 -18.25 23.68
N LEU A 259 -5.04 -17.73 22.46
CA LEU A 259 -4.67 -16.32 22.23
C LEU A 259 -5.83 -15.34 22.48
N GLN A 260 -7.09 -15.80 22.42
CA GLN A 260 -8.26 -14.96 22.62
C GLN A 260 -8.41 -14.48 24.07
N SER A 261 -8.00 -15.30 25.05
CA SER A 261 -8.07 -14.95 26.48
C SER A 261 -7.02 -13.93 26.92
N GLU A 262 -5.82 -13.96 26.33
CA GLU A 262 -4.75 -13.01 26.65
C GLU A 262 -5.00 -11.64 26.01
N VAL A 263 -5.54 -11.62 24.78
CA VAL A 263 -5.93 -10.38 24.08
C VAL A 263 -7.09 -9.66 24.79
N ALA A 264 -8.04 -10.40 25.36
CA ALA A 264 -9.14 -9.83 26.15
C ALA A 264 -8.68 -9.21 27.48
N ALA A 265 -7.51 -9.58 27.99
CA ALA A 265 -6.92 -8.98 29.19
C ALA A 265 -6.15 -7.69 28.87
N VAL A 266 -5.45 -7.64 27.72
CA VAL A 266 -4.75 -6.43 27.27
C VAL A 266 -5.73 -5.33 26.85
N ALA A 267 -6.85 -5.68 26.21
CA ALA A 267 -7.89 -4.72 25.80
C ALA A 267 -8.63 -4.06 26.97
N ARG A 268 -8.59 -4.64 28.18
CA ARG A 268 -9.24 -4.07 29.39
C ARG A 268 -8.35 -3.11 30.19
N ASN A 269 -7.04 -3.08 29.91
CA ASN A 269 -6.08 -2.28 30.65
C ASN A 269 -5.76 -0.93 29.98
N PHE A 270 -6.45 -0.58 28.89
CA PHE A 270 -6.35 0.75 28.30
C PHE A 270 -7.54 1.59 28.75
N ASP A 271 -7.21 2.47 29.68
CA ASP A 271 -8.01 3.54 30.26
C ASP A 271 -8.76 4.34 29.19
N ASP A 272 -10.05 4.54 29.43
CA ASP A 272 -11.01 5.31 28.62
C ASP A 272 -10.92 6.82 28.94
N SER A 273 -9.86 7.24 29.63
CA SER A 273 -9.63 8.65 29.95
C SER A 273 -9.15 9.38 28.68
N PRO A 274 -9.79 10.49 28.29
CA PRO A 274 -9.24 11.36 27.26
C PRO A 274 -7.85 11.84 27.69
N PRO A 275 -6.90 12.03 26.76
CA PRO A 275 -5.63 12.66 27.11
C PRO A 275 -5.94 14.03 27.73
N ASP A 276 -5.31 14.32 28.86
CA ASP A 276 -5.47 15.58 29.59
C ASP A 276 -5.49 16.79 28.63
N ASP A 277 -6.57 17.57 28.70
CA ASP A 277 -6.76 18.87 28.04
C ASP A 277 -5.83 19.93 28.68
N ASP A 278 -4.52 19.71 28.64
CA ASP A 278 -3.50 20.68 29.04
C ASP A 278 -2.41 20.79 27.94
N ASP A 279 -2.83 21.19 26.73
CA ASP A 279 -1.95 21.99 25.86
C ASP A 279 -2.81 22.94 25.01
N ASP A 280 -2.92 24.18 25.50
CA ASP A 280 -3.53 25.36 24.88
C ASP A 280 -2.73 25.82 23.65
N GLY A 281 -2.45 24.89 22.72
CA GLY A 281 -1.67 25.09 21.50
C GLY A 281 -2.50 25.56 20.30
N LEU A 282 -3.59 26.30 20.53
CA LEU A 282 -4.39 26.92 19.47
C LEU A 282 -3.67 28.18 18.95
N VAL A 283 -2.58 27.98 18.20
CA VAL A 283 -1.98 29.08 17.43
C VAL A 283 -2.83 29.30 16.18
N ARG A 284 -3.89 30.10 16.32
CA ARG A 284 -4.49 30.82 15.19
C ARG A 284 -3.53 31.90 14.75
N LEU A 285 -2.86 31.72 13.63
CA LEU A 285 -2.23 32.82 12.89
C LEU A 285 -2.97 33.01 11.58
N SER A 286 -3.83 34.03 11.59
CA SER A 286 -4.34 34.68 10.39
C SER A 286 -3.24 35.50 9.74
N VAL A 287 -2.84 35.15 8.51
CA VAL A 287 -2.87 35.97 7.27
C VAL A 287 -2.80 35.01 6.08
#